data_AF-A0A161K0P4-F1
#
_entry.id   AF-A0A161K0P4-F1
#
_cell.length_a   1.000
_cell.length_b   1.000
_cell.length_c   1.000
_cell.angle_alpha   90.00
_cell.angle_beta   90.00
_cell.angle_gamma   90.00
#
_symmetry.space_group_name_H-M   'P 1'
#
loop_
_entity.id
_entity.type
_entity.pdbx_description
1 polymer ?
#
loop_
_entity_poly.entity_id
_entity_poly.type
_entity_poly.pdbx_seq_one_letter_code
_entity_poly.pdbx_strand_id
1 'polypeptide(L)'
;MRPWQHVLEALGGYMMIAERLLAGERAFADAWNFGPADEDARPVSWIVDRMRAGWGGGAADAMPDTGARPHEAGLLRLDCSKARAALGWRPALKLDQALDWIVAWHKAVASGADARTVTRAQIADYQTATSRLDERSAA
;
A
#
# COMPACT_ATOMS: atom_id res chain seq x y z
N MET A 1 13.31 9.78 0.78
CA MET A 1 12.36 9.09 -0.13
C MET A 1 12.00 7.77 0.51
N ARG A 2 10.74 7.32 0.46
CA ARG A 2 10.35 6.02 1.02
C ARG A 2 9.40 5.27 0.08
N PRO A 3 9.48 3.93 0.02
CA PRO A 3 8.57 3.09 -0.74
C PRO A 3 7.28 2.84 0.07
N TRP A 4 6.38 3.83 0.08
CA TRP A 4 5.09 3.71 0.77
C TRP A 4 4.13 2.77 0.02
N GLN A 5 3.39 1.96 0.77
CA GLN A 5 2.34 1.11 0.22
C GLN A 5 1.18 0.98 1.21
N HIS A 6 -0.01 0.67 0.70
CA HIS A 6 -1.15 0.36 1.57
C HIS A 6 -0.95 -0.99 2.27
N VAL A 7 -1.48 -1.14 3.49
CA VAL A 7 -1.31 -2.39 4.28
C VAL A 7 -1.85 -3.62 3.54
N LEU A 8 -2.92 -3.45 2.77
CA LEU A 8 -3.55 -4.54 2.02
C LEU A 8 -2.67 -5.07 0.89
N GLU A 9 -1.69 -4.31 0.38
CA GLU A 9 -0.76 -4.75 -0.66
C GLU A 9 0.11 -5.92 -0.18
N ALA A 10 0.74 -5.73 0.99
CA ALA A 10 1.56 -6.77 1.62
C ALA A 10 0.71 -7.97 2.05
N LEU A 11 -0.44 -7.70 2.67
CA LEU A 11 -1.34 -8.77 3.12
C LEU A 11 -1.86 -9.59 1.94
N GLY A 12 -2.18 -8.97 0.80
CA GLY A 12 -2.55 -9.68 -0.43
C GLY A 12 -1.45 -10.65 -0.87
N GLY A 13 -0.19 -10.19 -0.87
CA GLY A 13 0.96 -11.04 -1.13
C GLY A 13 1.10 -12.21 -0.15
N TYR A 14 0.86 -11.98 1.13
CA TYR A 14 0.88 -13.04 2.15
C TYR A 14 -0.21 -14.09 1.93
N MET A 15 -1.42 -13.66 1.55
CA MET A 15 -2.52 -14.59 1.24
C MET A 15 -2.19 -15.47 0.04
N MET A 16 -1.53 -14.92 -0.99
CA MET A 16 -1.09 -15.72 -2.15
C MET A 16 -0.06 -16.78 -1.76
N ILE A 17 0.90 -16.45 -0.88
CA ILE A 17 1.85 -17.45 -0.35
C ILE A 17 1.08 -18.52 0.45
N ALA A 18 0.17 -18.11 1.33
CA ALA A 18 -0.61 -19.03 2.15
C ALA A 18 -1.42 -20.01 1.29
N GLU A 19 -2.06 -19.54 0.23
CA GLU A 19 -2.80 -20.37 -0.72
C GLU A 19 -1.91 -21.42 -1.38
N ARG A 20 -0.74 -21.02 -1.88
CA ARG A 20 0.25 -21.94 -2.49
C ARG A 20 0.76 -22.99 -1.50
N LEU A 21 1.07 -22.57 -0.28
CA LEU A 21 1.55 -23.48 0.76
C LEU A 21 0.47 -24.46 1.21
N LEU A 22 -0.78 -24.01 1.32
CA LEU A 22 -1.93 -24.87 1.65
C LEU A 22 -2.22 -25.88 0.53
N ALA A 23 -1.95 -25.53 -0.73
CA ALA A 23 -2.01 -26.46 -1.86
C ALA A 23 -0.86 -27.49 -1.87
N GLY A 24 0.06 -27.43 -0.89
CA GLY A 24 1.19 -28.35 -0.76
C GLY A 24 2.41 -27.96 -1.61
N GLU A 25 2.40 -26.79 -2.24
CA GLU A 25 3.50 -26.29 -3.06
C GLU A 25 4.67 -25.79 -2.20
N ARG A 26 5.44 -26.73 -1.63
CA ARG A 26 6.58 -26.45 -0.72
C ARG A 26 7.63 -25.50 -1.31
N ALA A 27 7.72 -25.38 -2.63
CA ALA A 27 8.60 -24.43 -3.31
C ALA A 27 8.34 -22.97 -2.92
N PHE A 28 7.15 -22.65 -2.40
CA PHE A 28 6.80 -21.30 -1.93
C PHE A 28 7.22 -21.02 -0.47
N ALA A 29 7.76 -22.01 0.26
CA ALA A 29 8.26 -21.86 1.63
C ALA A 29 9.65 -21.21 1.66
N ASP A 30 9.70 -19.94 1.23
CA ASP A 30 10.92 -19.18 1.03
C ASP A 30 10.72 -17.71 1.45
N ALA A 31 11.76 -16.89 1.39
CA ALA A 31 11.69 -15.46 1.64
C ALA A 31 11.04 -14.73 0.46
N TRP A 32 10.19 -13.73 0.77
CA TRP A 32 9.45 -12.93 -0.20
C TRP A 32 9.49 -11.45 0.16
N ASN A 33 9.67 -10.61 -0.87
CA ASN A 33 9.59 -9.16 -0.76
C ASN A 33 8.28 -8.67 -1.39
N PHE A 34 7.57 -7.81 -0.67
CA PHE A 34 6.39 -7.10 -1.15
C PHE A 34 6.57 -5.61 -0.92
N GLY A 35 6.56 -4.85 -2.01
CA GLY A 35 6.91 -3.44 -2.05
C GLY A 35 6.18 -2.74 -3.19
N PRO A 36 5.95 -1.42 -3.08
CA PRO A 36 5.33 -0.65 -4.16
C PRO A 36 6.22 -0.65 -5.41
N ALA A 37 5.67 -0.19 -6.53
CA ALA A 37 6.48 0.04 -7.72
C ALA A 37 7.56 1.10 -7.46
N ASP A 38 8.72 0.98 -8.14
CA ASP A 38 9.83 1.92 -7.97
C ASP A 38 9.43 3.39 -8.27
N GLU A 39 8.48 3.58 -9.19
CA GLU A 39 7.93 4.87 -9.57
C GLU A 39 7.08 5.55 -8.48
N ASP A 40 6.63 4.79 -7.49
CA ASP A 40 5.80 5.25 -6.38
C ASP A 40 6.62 5.68 -5.15
N ALA A 41 7.95 5.64 -5.21
CA ALA A 41 8.77 6.26 -4.18
C ALA A 41 8.48 7.78 -4.14
N ARG A 42 8.11 8.28 -2.95
CA ARG A 42 7.80 9.70 -2.73
C ARG A 42 8.48 10.26 -1.47
N PRO A 43 8.77 11.57 -1.43
CA PRO A 43 9.26 12.21 -0.21
C PRO A 43 8.11 12.41 0.78
N VAL A 44 8.43 12.55 2.07
CA VAL A 44 7.42 12.79 3.12
C VAL A 44 6.61 14.05 2.85
N SER A 45 7.24 15.12 2.33
CA SER A 45 6.53 16.35 1.96
C SER A 45 5.40 16.11 0.97
N TRP A 46 5.64 15.31 -0.07
CA TRP A 46 4.61 14.97 -1.05
C TRP A 46 3.44 14.20 -0.43
N ILE A 47 3.71 13.28 0.51
CA ILE A 47 2.68 12.55 1.25
C ILE A 47 1.81 13.52 2.04
N VAL A 48 2.46 14.41 2.80
CA VAL A 48 1.78 15.42 3.62
C VAL A 48 0.91 16.30 2.74
N ASP A 49 1.44 16.86 1.65
CA ASP A 49 0.70 17.73 0.74
C ASP A 49 -0.52 17.01 0.14
N ARG A 50 -0.37 15.75 -0.29
CA ARG A 50 -1.46 14.96 -0.86
C ARG A 50 -2.55 14.63 0.16
N MET A 51 -2.16 14.28 1.38
CA MET A 51 -3.11 14.01 2.47
C MET A 51 -3.84 15.29 2.90
N ARG A 52 -3.14 16.43 2.99
CA ARG A 52 -3.76 17.73 3.30
C ARG A 52 -4.80 18.11 2.24
N ALA A 53 -4.45 17.97 0.96
CA ALA A 53 -5.37 18.22 -0.14
C ALA A 53 -6.62 17.32 -0.09
N GLY A 54 -6.44 16.02 0.21
CA GLY A 54 -7.56 15.09 0.37
C GLY A 54 -8.40 15.33 1.63
N TRP A 55 -7.80 15.85 2.70
CA TRP A 55 -8.50 16.12 3.96
C TRP A 55 -9.51 17.26 3.81
N GLY A 56 -9.13 18.32 3.11
CA GLY A 56 -9.93 19.53 2.88
C GLY A 56 -9.62 20.67 3.88
N GLY A 57 -10.49 21.68 3.92
CA GLY A 57 -10.33 22.86 4.79
C GLY A 57 -10.25 22.48 6.27
N GLY A 58 -9.10 22.75 6.90
CA GLY A 58 -8.82 22.40 8.31
C GLY A 58 -7.46 21.74 8.53
N ALA A 59 -6.76 21.33 7.47
CA ALA A 59 -5.41 20.81 7.60
C ALA A 59 -4.40 21.95 7.87
N ALA A 60 -3.82 21.97 9.07
CA ALA A 60 -2.77 22.90 9.46
C ALA A 60 -1.61 22.92 8.44
N ASP A 61 -0.93 24.06 8.34
CA ASP A 61 0.24 24.18 7.47
C ASP A 61 1.35 23.23 7.87
N ALA A 62 1.97 22.61 6.86
CA ALA A 62 3.14 21.78 7.06
C ALA A 62 4.25 22.66 7.64
N MET A 63 4.64 22.39 8.89
CA MET A 63 5.79 23.06 9.50
C MET A 63 7.08 22.42 8.96
N PRO A 64 8.01 23.20 8.39
CA PRO A 64 9.29 22.68 7.97
C PRO A 64 10.09 22.25 9.21
N ASP A 65 10.64 21.04 9.17
CA ASP A 65 11.61 20.59 10.16
C ASP A 65 12.94 21.34 9.95
N THR A 66 13.27 22.21 10.92
CA THR A 66 14.49 23.02 10.99
C THR A 66 15.63 22.34 11.76
N GLY A 67 15.43 21.12 12.24
CA GLY A 67 16.43 20.35 12.97
C GLY A 67 17.55 19.81 12.08
N ALA A 68 18.69 19.47 12.69
CA ALA A 68 19.76 18.74 12.02
C ALA A 68 19.26 17.36 11.58
N ARG A 69 19.26 17.10 10.26
CA ARG A 69 18.83 15.82 9.71
C ARG A 69 20.03 14.87 9.69
N PRO A 70 20.03 13.77 10.48
CA PRO A 70 21.03 12.74 10.30
C PRO A 70 20.95 12.22 8.86
N HIS A 71 22.10 11.91 8.27
CA HIS A 71 22.15 11.33 6.93
C HIS A 71 21.35 10.03 6.94
N GLU A 72 20.16 10.07 6.33
CA GLU A 72 19.34 8.88 6.16
C GLU A 72 20.13 7.91 5.27
N ALA A 73 20.25 6.65 5.70
CA ALA A 73 20.79 5.60 4.85
C ALA A 73 20.08 5.67 3.49
N GLY A 74 20.84 5.53 2.40
CA GLY A 74 20.30 5.66 1.04
C GLY A 74 19.02 4.86 0.84
N LEU A 75 18.17 5.32 -0.09
CA LEU A 75 16.84 4.76 -0.37
C LEU A 75 16.86 3.21 -0.37
N LEU A 76 16.41 2.60 0.73
CA LEU A 76 16.26 1.16 0.86
C LEU A 76 15.07 0.73 -0.01
N ARG A 77 15.35 -0.09 -1.02
CA ARG A 77 14.36 -0.64 -1.95
C ARG A 77 14.36 -2.15 -1.85
N LEU A 78 13.18 -2.74 -1.97
CA LEU A 78 13.02 -4.18 -2.05
C LEU A 78 12.87 -4.59 -3.51
N ASP A 79 13.73 -5.49 -3.98
CA ASP A 79 13.49 -6.15 -5.26
C ASP A 79 12.33 -7.16 -5.08
N CYS A 80 11.18 -6.82 -5.67
CA CYS A 80 9.96 -7.62 -5.64
C CYS A 80 9.76 -8.46 -6.91
N SER A 81 10.80 -8.61 -7.73
CA SER A 81 10.73 -9.35 -9.01
C SER A 81 10.37 -10.82 -8.83
N LYS A 82 10.81 -11.44 -7.73
CA LYS A 82 10.41 -12.82 -7.38
C LYS A 82 8.90 -12.95 -7.16
N ALA A 83 8.30 -12.04 -6.38
CA ALA A 83 6.85 -12.05 -6.13
C ALA A 83 6.07 -11.86 -7.45
N ARG A 84 6.50 -10.92 -8.30
CA ARG A 84 5.88 -10.70 -9.62
C ARG A 84 5.96 -11.93 -10.52
N ALA A 85 7.13 -12.57 -10.61
CA ALA A 85 7.36 -13.67 -11.54
C ALA A 85 6.72 -14.99 -11.08
N ALA A 86 6.81 -15.31 -9.77
CA ALA A 86 6.38 -16.61 -9.26
C ALA A 86 4.95 -16.62 -8.72
N LEU A 87 4.46 -15.49 -8.18
CA LEU A 87 3.08 -15.39 -7.67
C LEU A 87 2.16 -14.67 -8.65
N GLY A 88 2.68 -13.92 -9.62
CA GLY A 88 1.88 -12.95 -10.38
C GLY A 88 1.53 -11.69 -9.56
N TRP A 89 2.01 -11.59 -8.33
CA TRP A 89 1.68 -10.49 -7.42
C TRP A 89 2.11 -9.14 -7.99
N ARG A 90 1.21 -8.16 -7.97
CA ARG A 90 1.48 -6.77 -8.31
C ARG A 90 0.68 -5.85 -7.38
N PRO A 91 1.18 -4.65 -7.04
CA PRO A 91 0.41 -3.72 -6.24
C PRO A 91 -0.90 -3.36 -6.93
N ALA A 92 -2.02 -3.42 -6.22
CA ALA A 92 -3.33 -3.13 -6.77
C ALA A 92 -3.70 -1.64 -6.72
N LEU A 93 -3.20 -0.95 -5.70
CA LEU A 93 -3.39 0.47 -5.46
C LEU A 93 -2.10 1.23 -5.79
N LYS A 94 -2.27 2.31 -6.55
CA LYS A 94 -1.25 3.34 -6.63
C LYS A 94 -1.16 4.11 -5.30
N LEU A 95 -0.02 4.73 -5.04
CA LEU A 95 0.19 5.45 -3.78
C LEU A 95 -0.83 6.58 -3.56
N ASP A 96 -1.24 7.30 -4.60
CA ASP A 96 -2.27 8.35 -4.49
C ASP A 96 -3.64 7.79 -4.04
N GLN A 97 -4.04 6.64 -4.59
CA GLN A 97 -5.27 5.93 -4.21
C GLN A 97 -5.18 5.42 -2.77
N ALA A 98 -4.02 4.87 -2.37
CA ALA A 98 -3.79 4.44 -1.00
C ALA A 98 -3.94 5.61 0.00
N LEU A 99 -3.45 6.80 -0.34
CA LEU A 99 -3.62 7.99 0.50
C LEU A 99 -5.08 8.45 0.57
N ASP A 100 -5.82 8.39 -0.54
CA ASP A 100 -7.26 8.69 -0.55
C ASP A 100 -8.03 7.72 0.36
N TRP A 101 -7.69 6.44 0.34
CA TRP A 101 -8.27 5.42 1.22
C TRP A 101 -7.98 5.70 2.69
N ILE A 102 -6.75 6.08 3.02
CA ILE A 102 -6.35 6.44 4.39
C ILE A 102 -7.15 7.65 4.88
N VAL A 103 -7.26 8.69 4.07
CA VAL A 103 -8.02 9.91 4.41
C VAL A 103 -9.50 9.59 4.59
N ALA A 104 -10.10 8.85 3.66
CA ALA A 104 -11.51 8.47 3.73
C ALA A 104 -11.82 7.64 4.98
N TRP A 105 -10.98 6.66 5.31
CA TRP A 105 -11.14 5.82 6.49
C TRP A 105 -11.10 6.65 7.77
N HIS A 106 -10.10 7.51 7.92
CA HIS A 106 -9.95 8.34 9.13
C HIS A 106 -11.10 9.34 9.28
N LYS A 107 -11.55 9.97 8.19
CA LYS A 107 -12.70 10.90 8.22
C LYS A 107 -13.98 10.17 8.65
N ALA A 108 -14.26 9.00 8.08
CA ALA A 108 -15.45 8.23 8.41
C ALA A 108 -15.45 7.81 9.89
N VAL A 109 -14.35 7.24 10.38
CA VAL A 109 -14.23 6.80 11.78
C VAL A 109 -14.30 7.99 12.75
N ALA A 110 -13.63 9.10 12.44
CA ALA A 110 -13.70 10.32 13.25
C ALA A 110 -15.12 10.93 13.31
N SER A 111 -15.92 10.75 12.25
CA SER A 111 -17.34 11.15 12.23
C SER A 111 -18.30 10.17 12.92
N GLY A 112 -17.79 9.11 13.54
CA GLY A 112 -18.58 8.13 14.29
C GLY A 112 -19.01 6.88 13.52
N ALA A 113 -18.47 6.65 12.31
CA ALA A 113 -18.70 5.40 11.61
C ALA A 113 -18.02 4.22 12.34
N ASP A 114 -18.63 3.04 12.29
CA ASP A 114 -18.03 1.81 12.83
C ASP A 114 -16.78 1.43 12.03
N ALA A 115 -15.63 1.45 12.69
CA ALA A 115 -14.34 1.17 12.06
C ALA A 115 -14.29 -0.23 11.43
N ARG A 116 -14.95 -1.23 12.03
CA ARG A 116 -15.02 -2.58 11.48
C ARG A 116 -15.73 -2.58 10.13
N THR A 117 -16.88 -1.90 10.02
CA THR A 117 -17.66 -1.80 8.80
C THR A 117 -16.87 -1.10 7.69
N VAL A 118 -16.25 0.05 7.98
CA VAL A 118 -15.42 0.79 6.99
C VAL A 118 -14.23 -0.05 6.52
N THR A 119 -13.55 -0.73 7.44
CA THR A 119 -12.41 -1.60 7.12
C THR A 119 -12.83 -2.78 6.25
N ARG A 120 -13.97 -3.42 6.54
CA ARG A 120 -14.49 -4.52 5.72
C ARG A 120 -14.85 -4.08 4.31
N ALA A 121 -15.40 -2.87 4.14
CA ALA A 121 -15.66 -2.31 2.82
C ALA A 121 -14.35 -2.12 2.03
N GLN A 122 -13.31 -1.54 2.63
CA GLN A 122 -12.00 -1.40 1.96
C GLN A 122 -11.36 -2.74 1.59
N ILE A 123 -11.52 -3.78 2.43
CA ILE A 123 -11.07 -5.13 2.07
C ILE A 123 -11.80 -5.63 0.81
N ALA A 124 -13.12 -5.46 0.74
CA ALA A 124 -13.91 -5.88 -0.43
C ALA A 124 -13.54 -5.08 -1.69
N ASP A 125 -13.33 -3.77 -1.56
CA ASP A 125 -12.88 -2.91 -2.66
C ASP A 125 -11.50 -3.35 -3.18
N TYR A 126 -10.60 -3.73 -2.25
CA TYR A 126 -9.26 -4.19 -2.59
C TYR A 126 -9.29 -5.53 -3.31
N GLN A 127 -10.10 -6.48 -2.84
CA GLN A 127 -10.34 -7.76 -3.53
C GLN A 127 -10.86 -7.55 -4.96
N THR A 128 -11.76 -6.57 -5.15
CA THR A 128 -12.29 -6.23 -6.47
C THR A 128 -11.23 -5.58 -7.36
N ALA A 129 -10.32 -4.79 -6.78
CA ALA A 129 -9.19 -4.20 -7.51
C ALA A 129 -8.19 -5.26 -7.96
N THR A 130 -7.87 -6.24 -7.11
CA THR A 130 -6.94 -7.35 -7.43
C THR A 130 -7.51 -8.25 -8.53
N SER A 131 -8.78 -8.67 -8.45
CA SER A 131 -9.36 -9.55 -9.48
C SER A 131 -9.37 -8.92 -10.88
N ARG A 132 -9.59 -7.60 -10.97
CA ARG A 132 -9.52 -6.87 -12.26
C ARG A 132 -8.12 -6.85 -12.87
N LEU A 133 -7.06 -6.97 -12.06
CA LEU A 133 -5.68 -7.04 -12.55
C LEU A 133 -5.36 -8.43 -13.08
N ASP A 134 -5.91 -9.47 -12.48
CA ASP A 134 -5.75 -10.85 -12.95
C ASP A 134 -6.38 -11.01 -14.35
N GLU A 135 -7.60 -10.50 -14.55
CA GLU A 135 -8.29 -10.52 -15.85
C GLU A 135 -7.51 -9.78 -16.94
N ARG A 136 -6.95 -8.61 -16.63
CA ARG A 136 -6.15 -7.82 -17.58
C ARG A 136 -4.78 -8.43 -17.90
N SER A 137 -4.27 -9.29 -17.02
CA SER A 137 -3.00 -9.99 -17.24
C SER A 137 -3.17 -11.28 -18.05
N ALA A 138 -4.41 -11.78 -18.17
CA ALA A 138 -4.76 -12.98 -18.92
C ALA A 138 -5.22 -12.71 -20.37
N ALA A 139 -5.44 -11.45 -20.74
CA ALA A 139 -5.85 -10.99 -22.08
C ALA A 139 -4.67 -10.46 -22.89
#